data_AF-A0AAW6G7C2-F1
#
_entry.id   AF-A0AAW6G7C2-F1
#
_cell.length_a   1.000
_cell.length_b   1.000
_cell.length_c   1.000
_cell.angle_alpha   90.00
_cell.angle_beta   90.00
_cell.angle_gamma   90.00
#
_symmetry.space_group_name_H-M   'P 1'
#
loop_
_entity.id
_entity.type
_entity.pdbx_description
1 polymer ?
#
loop_
_entity_poly.entity_id
_entity_poly.type
_entity_poly.pdbx_seq_one_letter_code
_entity_poly.pdbx_strand_id
1 'polypeptide(L)'
;MDRYEKLLKCASVLVMLCSIFSAAARNFIHPGLLHSQDDLKRITRLVKENSYPAMGSYDLLRKVPGASFEYEMKGPFENISRAGKYGYTKAPCESDCNAAYYNALMWNITGDVRHADKAMEILRGYASTLQKIYGPDDPLCAGLQGFMLINAAEIMRYTYQDNQYVKGWSEADTKSIEGMFRNVFLPVLTTFVQAKPYANGNWGGSVNKMVMAIGIFCNDEPLYNQAVDFFYNSRDNGSLPNYIAETGQLQESGRDQAHCMLGVGVLAELAECAWKQGDNLYAALDNRIMKGYEYLSKVNLGYTDVPFEVWKDATGKYCNWQNMGEAELGKFRAVFEIAYNHYVERRGIAMPYTEKVLKRIRPEGIGWTCDNPGFGTLLFYLGKNEPVPLEGQISEQLKYGWKGWQIAAPDLEPVGNEFLLVNKGISMQKNRIHYNPSEFPYIKVTFSHKPEEVKDGWLRLSYSVQSAPEFWTFYEKDAVKVDGNTYWFAVKDARSNNGTLFGTRDRHISLLLDFGDIKAVGVESIVSESHL
;
A
#
# COMPACT_ATOMS: atom_id res chain seq x y z
N MET A 1 -81.15 -16.90 17.62
CA MET A 1 -80.34 -15.67 17.46
C MET A 1 -79.07 -15.78 18.29
N ASP A 2 -78.24 -16.80 18.06
CA ASP A 2 -76.98 -16.93 18.83
C ASP A 2 -75.97 -17.86 18.15
N ARG A 3 -75.74 -17.64 16.85
CA ARG A 3 -74.66 -18.32 16.10
C ARG A 3 -74.20 -17.61 14.83
N TYR A 4 -74.52 -16.32 14.69
CA TYR A 4 -74.08 -15.47 13.57
C TYR A 4 -73.35 -14.17 14.01
N GLU A 5 -73.35 -13.82 15.30
CA GLU A 5 -72.67 -12.62 15.81
C GLU A 5 -71.21 -12.82 16.26
N LYS A 6 -70.70 -14.06 16.27
CA LYS A 6 -69.29 -14.33 16.60
C LYS A 6 -68.35 -14.40 15.38
N LEU A 7 -68.89 -14.37 14.15
CA LEU A 7 -68.09 -14.38 12.92
C LEU A 7 -67.83 -12.99 12.33
N LEU A 8 -68.46 -11.93 12.86
CA LEU A 8 -68.28 -10.54 12.43
C LEU A 8 -67.37 -9.70 13.33
N LYS A 9 -66.79 -10.30 14.39
CA LYS A 9 -65.78 -9.64 15.27
C LYS A 9 -64.34 -10.09 15.04
N CYS A 10 -64.05 -10.80 13.95
CA CYS A 10 -62.69 -11.10 13.50
C CYS A 10 -62.30 -10.37 12.19
N ALA A 11 -63.17 -9.53 11.63
CA ALA A 11 -62.94 -8.84 10.35
C ALA A 11 -62.71 -7.32 10.49
N SER A 12 -62.49 -6.80 11.69
CA SER A 12 -62.37 -5.35 11.91
C SER A 12 -61.17 -4.92 12.77
N VAL A 13 -60.25 -5.84 13.09
CA VAL A 13 -58.91 -5.52 13.63
C VAL A 13 -57.83 -5.91 12.61
N LEU A 14 -58.14 -5.76 11.33
CA LEU A 14 -57.15 -5.70 10.25
C LEU A 14 -57.15 -4.28 9.67
N VAL A 15 -57.09 -3.28 10.55
CA VAL A 15 -56.59 -1.96 10.14
C VAL A 15 -55.11 -2.15 9.85
N MET A 16 -54.84 -2.53 8.61
CA MET A 16 -53.79 -2.01 7.75
C MET A 16 -52.68 -1.25 8.49
N LEU A 17 -51.88 -1.97 9.28
CA LEU A 17 -50.46 -1.66 9.43
C LEU A 17 -49.77 -2.18 8.16
N CYS A 18 -50.12 -1.58 7.02
CA CYS A 18 -49.13 -1.41 5.97
C CYS A 18 -48.11 -0.46 6.58
N SER A 19 -47.16 -1.02 7.35
CA SER A 19 -45.87 -0.39 7.53
C SER A 19 -45.35 -0.20 6.12
N ILE A 20 -45.55 1.01 5.59
CA ILE A 20 -44.74 1.53 4.51
C ILE A 20 -43.34 1.54 5.11
N PHE A 21 -42.63 0.41 5.00
CA PHE A 21 -41.18 0.44 4.94
C PHE A 21 -40.91 1.23 3.67
N SER A 22 -40.90 2.56 3.80
CA SER A 22 -40.11 3.36 2.91
C SER A 22 -38.70 2.82 3.14
N ALA A 23 -38.23 1.97 2.23
CA ALA A 23 -36.82 1.65 2.16
C ALA A 23 -36.15 3.02 1.98
N ALA A 24 -35.64 3.57 3.08
CA ALA A 24 -34.86 4.78 3.01
C ALA A 24 -33.67 4.42 2.11
N ALA A 25 -33.55 5.14 0.99
CA ALA A 25 -32.39 4.98 0.12
C ALA A 25 -31.13 5.09 0.97
N ARG A 26 -30.15 4.22 0.73
CA ARG A 26 -28.88 4.23 1.44
C ARG A 26 -28.25 5.61 1.36
N ASN A 27 -27.93 6.19 2.52
CA ASN A 27 -27.09 7.37 2.58
C ASN A 27 -25.63 6.92 2.52
N PHE A 28 -24.97 7.15 1.39
CA PHE A 28 -23.54 6.90 1.26
C PHE A 28 -22.73 7.93 2.05
N ILE A 29 -21.64 7.47 2.66
CA ILE A 29 -20.68 8.29 3.37
C ILE A 29 -19.69 8.83 2.36
N HIS A 30 -19.43 10.14 2.43
CA HIS A 30 -18.59 10.87 1.50
C HIS A 30 -17.64 11.87 2.19
N PRO A 31 -16.38 12.01 1.74
CA PRO A 31 -15.72 11.07 0.82
C PRO A 31 -15.68 9.68 1.46
N GLY A 32 -15.84 8.62 0.67
CA GLY A 32 -16.01 7.26 1.22
C GLY A 32 -15.58 6.13 0.29
N LEU A 33 -14.68 6.42 -0.64
CA LEU A 33 -13.93 5.43 -1.40
C LEU A 33 -12.72 4.95 -0.58
N LEU A 34 -11.48 5.11 -1.06
CA LEU A 34 -10.29 4.72 -0.27
C LEU A 34 -10.03 5.64 0.92
N HIS A 35 -10.56 6.86 0.92
CA HIS A 35 -10.34 7.85 1.99
C HIS A 35 -11.65 8.45 2.49
N SER A 36 -11.86 8.38 3.80
CA SER A 36 -12.84 9.23 4.49
C SER A 36 -12.28 10.61 4.81
N GLN A 37 -13.15 11.53 5.22
CA GLN A 37 -12.71 12.83 5.73
C GLN A 37 -11.74 12.69 6.93
N ASP A 38 -11.96 11.68 7.77
CA ASP A 38 -11.11 11.42 8.93
C ASP A 38 -9.79 10.74 8.53
N ASP A 39 -9.79 9.92 7.49
CA ASP A 39 -8.54 9.40 6.90
C ASP A 39 -7.68 10.53 6.35
N LEU A 40 -8.26 11.46 5.59
CA LEU A 40 -7.54 12.61 5.04
C LEU A 40 -6.95 13.47 6.18
N LYS A 41 -7.73 13.75 7.24
CA LYS A 41 -7.23 14.46 8.43
C LYS A 41 -6.10 13.70 9.12
N ARG A 42 -6.22 12.37 9.25
CA ARG A 42 -5.17 11.53 9.83
C ARG A 42 -3.90 11.61 9.00
N ILE A 43 -3.99 11.47 7.68
CA ILE A 43 -2.85 11.54 6.76
C ILE A 43 -2.14 12.90 6.92
N THR A 44 -2.90 14.01 6.91
CA THR A 44 -2.35 15.35 7.12
C THR A 44 -1.67 15.49 8.49
N ARG A 45 -2.27 14.93 9.55
CA ARG A 45 -1.68 14.95 10.90
C ARG A 45 -0.36 14.17 10.94
N LEU A 46 -0.33 12.95 10.38
CA LEU A 46 0.87 12.11 10.33
C LEU A 46 2.04 12.86 9.66
N VAL A 47 1.79 13.60 8.59
CA VAL A 47 2.81 14.41 7.92
C VAL A 47 3.21 15.63 8.76
N LYS A 48 2.25 16.39 9.29
CA LYS A 48 2.54 17.59 10.11
C LYS A 48 3.33 17.27 11.38
N GLU A 49 3.09 16.10 11.98
CA GLU A 49 3.78 15.64 13.18
C GLU A 49 5.06 14.86 12.86
N ASN A 50 5.47 14.77 11.58
CA ASN A 50 6.62 13.96 11.12
C ASN A 50 6.55 12.50 11.60
N SER A 51 5.36 11.93 11.68
CA SER A 51 5.12 10.60 12.27
C SER A 51 5.68 9.48 11.38
N TYR A 52 6.68 8.75 11.87
CA TYR A 52 7.21 7.57 11.19
C TYR A 52 6.41 6.32 11.55
N PRO A 53 6.23 5.37 10.59
CA PRO A 53 6.84 5.32 9.26
C PRO A 53 6.10 6.10 8.15
N ALA A 54 4.89 6.64 8.42
CA ALA A 54 4.06 7.32 7.42
C ALA A 54 4.77 8.49 6.71
N MET A 55 5.52 9.30 7.45
CA MET A 55 6.32 10.41 6.92
C MET A 55 7.31 9.94 5.84
N GLY A 56 7.91 8.76 6.03
CA GLY A 56 8.84 8.18 5.05
C GLY A 56 8.18 7.80 3.73
N SER A 57 6.87 7.54 3.72
CA SER A 57 6.07 7.27 2.52
C SER A 57 5.62 8.57 1.85
N TYR A 58 5.28 9.61 2.63
CA TYR A 58 5.09 10.97 2.11
C TYR A 58 6.35 11.51 1.42
N ASP A 59 7.53 11.26 1.98
CA ASP A 59 8.82 11.60 1.36
C ASP A 59 9.04 10.92 0.00
N LEU A 60 8.45 9.75 -0.22
CA LEU A 60 8.45 9.08 -1.51
C LEU A 60 7.43 9.70 -2.45
N LEU A 61 6.21 9.98 -1.96
CA LEU A 61 5.13 10.61 -2.73
C LEU A 61 5.57 11.93 -3.34
N ARG A 62 6.12 12.85 -2.54
CA ARG A 62 6.55 14.18 -3.01
C ARG A 62 7.67 14.17 -4.06
N LYS A 63 8.33 13.02 -4.26
CA LYS A 63 9.38 12.83 -5.28
C LYS A 63 8.84 12.23 -6.58
N VAL A 64 7.58 11.78 -6.60
CA VAL A 64 6.96 11.24 -7.82
C VAL A 64 6.64 12.39 -8.77
N PRO A 65 7.06 12.34 -10.05
CA PRO A 65 6.75 13.41 -11.02
C PRO A 65 5.25 13.71 -11.12
N GLY A 66 4.39 12.68 -11.07
CA GLY A 66 2.94 12.84 -11.06
C GLY A 66 2.35 13.48 -9.80
N ALA A 67 3.11 13.61 -8.71
CA ALA A 67 2.67 14.32 -7.50
C ALA A 67 3.02 15.82 -7.52
N SER A 68 3.69 16.31 -8.57
CA SER A 68 3.99 17.73 -8.75
C SER A 68 2.76 18.48 -9.29
N PHE A 69 2.52 19.70 -8.81
CA PHE A 69 1.54 20.60 -9.43
C PHE A 69 1.98 21.10 -10.81
N GLU A 70 3.28 20.99 -11.13
CA GLU A 70 3.85 21.26 -12.46
C GLU A 70 3.73 20.04 -13.41
N TYR A 71 2.99 19.00 -13.03
CA TYR A 71 2.77 17.84 -13.89
C TYR A 71 2.11 18.26 -15.22
N GLU A 72 2.73 17.91 -16.33
CA GLU A 72 2.16 18.09 -17.66
C GLU A 72 1.24 16.92 -18.00
N MET A 73 -0.05 17.21 -18.14
CA MET A 73 -1.04 16.22 -18.56
C MET A 73 -0.72 15.71 -19.97
N LYS A 74 -0.76 14.39 -20.15
CA LYS A 74 -0.34 13.73 -21.41
C LYS A 74 -1.51 13.45 -22.35
N GLY A 75 -2.71 13.29 -21.81
CA GLY A 75 -3.98 13.30 -22.52
C GLY A 75 -4.64 14.69 -22.49
N PRO A 76 -6.00 14.77 -22.42
CA PRO A 76 -6.94 13.66 -22.45
C PRO A 76 -7.08 13.07 -23.86
N PHE A 77 -7.40 11.78 -23.95
CA PHE A 77 -7.65 11.10 -25.23
C PHE A 77 -9.13 10.81 -25.39
N GLU A 78 -9.67 10.96 -26.61
CA GLU A 78 -11.05 10.53 -26.90
C GLU A 78 -11.24 9.03 -26.71
N ASN A 79 -10.20 8.25 -27.04
CA ASN A 79 -10.22 6.80 -27.02
C ASN A 79 -9.02 6.29 -26.24
N ILE A 80 -9.25 5.52 -25.17
CA ILE A 80 -8.19 4.88 -24.39
C ILE A 80 -8.22 3.36 -24.55
N SER A 81 -7.05 2.73 -24.45
CA SER A 81 -6.92 1.27 -24.48
C SER A 81 -5.59 0.83 -23.86
N ARG A 82 -5.58 -0.39 -23.33
CA ARG A 82 -4.34 -1.06 -22.88
C ARG A 82 -3.64 -1.85 -24.00
N ALA A 83 -4.27 -2.01 -25.16
CA ALA A 83 -3.75 -2.79 -26.29
C ALA A 83 -4.29 -2.33 -27.67
N GLY A 84 -3.78 -2.92 -28.75
CA GLY A 84 -4.30 -2.69 -30.11
C GLY A 84 -4.16 -1.25 -30.61
N LYS A 85 -5.08 -0.81 -31.48
CA LYS A 85 -5.03 0.49 -32.20
C LYS A 85 -4.78 1.69 -31.28
N TYR A 86 -5.42 1.71 -30.11
CA TYR A 86 -5.30 2.81 -29.14
C TYR A 86 -4.33 2.49 -27.99
N GLY A 87 -3.54 1.41 -28.08
CA GLY A 87 -2.62 0.98 -27.02
C GLY A 87 -1.53 1.99 -26.67
N TYR A 88 -1.21 2.92 -27.58
CA TYR A 88 -0.29 4.04 -27.31
C TYR A 88 -0.77 4.98 -26.20
N THR A 89 -2.08 4.97 -25.90
CA THR A 89 -2.67 5.79 -24.83
C THR A 89 -2.47 5.21 -23.44
N LYS A 90 -2.07 3.93 -23.31
CA LYS A 90 -1.98 3.22 -22.02
C LYS A 90 -1.12 3.97 -21.01
N ALA A 91 0.18 4.09 -21.28
CA ALA A 91 1.12 4.67 -20.33
C ALA A 91 0.89 6.17 -20.07
N PRO A 92 0.55 6.99 -21.09
CA PRO A 92 0.07 8.36 -20.87
C PRO A 92 -1.13 8.44 -19.92
N CYS A 93 -2.18 7.64 -20.18
CA CYS A 93 -3.40 7.65 -19.38
C CYS A 93 -3.17 7.13 -17.95
N GLU A 94 -2.39 6.07 -17.77
CA GLU A 94 -1.98 5.61 -16.43
C GLU A 94 -1.22 6.72 -15.67
N SER A 95 -0.39 7.51 -16.36
CA SER A 95 0.32 8.63 -15.74
C SER A 95 -0.65 9.73 -15.28
N ASP A 96 -1.60 10.12 -16.13
CA ASP A 96 -2.57 11.17 -15.82
C ASP A 96 -3.50 10.75 -14.67
N CYS A 97 -4.04 9.52 -14.70
CA CYS A 97 -4.92 9.03 -13.63
C CYS A 97 -4.19 8.97 -12.28
N ASN A 98 -2.94 8.52 -12.26
CA ASN A 98 -2.10 8.57 -11.06
C ASN A 98 -1.82 10.01 -10.62
N ALA A 99 -1.52 10.91 -11.56
CA ALA A 99 -1.22 12.30 -11.24
C ALA A 99 -2.44 13.03 -10.66
N ALA A 100 -3.65 12.75 -11.14
CA ALA A 100 -4.89 13.28 -10.56
C ALA A 100 -5.03 12.84 -9.09
N TYR A 101 -4.85 11.54 -8.81
CA TYR A 101 -4.95 11.01 -7.45
C TYR A 101 -3.84 11.53 -6.53
N TYR A 102 -2.59 11.54 -6.98
CA TYR A 102 -1.47 12.04 -6.19
C TYR A 102 -1.61 13.53 -5.90
N ASN A 103 -2.03 14.35 -6.87
CA ASN A 103 -2.28 15.77 -6.62
C ASN A 103 -3.48 16.00 -5.68
N ALA A 104 -4.53 15.18 -5.74
CA ALA A 104 -5.65 15.25 -4.77
C ALA A 104 -5.20 14.94 -3.33
N LEU A 105 -4.28 13.98 -3.16
CA LEU A 105 -3.64 13.71 -1.87
C LEU A 105 -2.73 14.86 -1.43
N MET A 106 -1.87 15.37 -2.33
CA MET A 106 -0.97 16.49 -2.03
C MET A 106 -1.74 17.75 -1.64
N TRP A 107 -2.89 18.03 -2.27
CA TRP A 107 -3.81 19.09 -1.86
C TRP A 107 -4.20 18.96 -0.39
N ASN A 108 -4.70 17.80 0.02
CA ASN A 108 -5.17 17.57 1.39
C ASN A 108 -4.03 17.61 2.44
N ILE A 109 -2.84 17.16 2.05
CA ILE A 109 -1.66 17.15 2.93
C ILE A 109 -1.09 18.55 3.12
N THR A 110 -0.92 19.30 2.02
CA THR A 110 -0.15 20.55 2.01
C THR A 110 -1.03 21.80 2.13
N GLY A 111 -2.28 21.74 1.68
CA GLY A 111 -3.14 22.91 1.50
C GLY A 111 -2.73 23.82 0.35
N ASP A 112 -1.81 23.40 -0.53
CA ASP A 112 -1.40 24.18 -1.70
C ASP A 112 -2.40 24.00 -2.85
N VAL A 113 -3.15 25.06 -3.14
CA VAL A 113 -4.22 25.11 -4.14
C VAL A 113 -3.73 24.70 -5.54
N ARG A 114 -2.44 24.83 -5.86
CA ARG A 114 -1.90 24.41 -7.16
C ARG A 114 -2.03 22.90 -7.40
N HIS A 115 -1.93 22.09 -6.34
CA HIS A 115 -2.19 20.65 -6.45
C HIS A 115 -3.67 20.37 -6.72
N ALA A 116 -4.58 21.07 -6.04
CA ALA A 116 -6.02 20.95 -6.30
C ALA A 116 -6.37 21.32 -7.74
N ASP A 117 -5.82 22.44 -8.23
CA ASP A 117 -5.99 22.90 -9.61
C ASP A 117 -5.51 21.84 -10.61
N LYS A 118 -4.34 21.22 -10.38
CA LYS A 118 -3.81 20.16 -11.26
C LYS A 118 -4.71 18.92 -11.27
N ALA A 119 -5.22 18.50 -10.11
CA ALA A 119 -6.15 17.38 -10.03
C ALA A 119 -7.45 17.69 -10.80
N MET A 120 -8.02 18.89 -10.63
CA MET A 120 -9.22 19.34 -11.33
C MET A 120 -9.01 19.51 -12.84
N GLU A 121 -7.83 19.96 -13.29
CA GLU A 121 -7.46 20.05 -14.71
C GLU A 121 -7.58 18.68 -15.38
N ILE A 122 -6.97 17.64 -14.77
CA ILE A 122 -7.01 16.28 -15.31
C ILE A 122 -8.43 15.72 -15.29
N LEU A 123 -9.14 15.86 -14.17
CA LEU A 123 -10.51 15.37 -14.03
C LEU A 123 -11.46 15.99 -15.07
N ARG A 124 -11.41 17.32 -15.23
CA ARG A 124 -12.23 18.04 -16.21
C ARG A 124 -11.83 17.70 -17.65
N GLY A 125 -10.54 17.61 -17.93
CA GLY A 125 -10.03 17.24 -19.25
C GLY A 125 -10.58 15.88 -19.69
N TYR A 126 -10.44 14.86 -18.85
CA TYR A 126 -10.98 13.53 -19.12
C TYR A 126 -12.51 13.53 -19.24
N ALA A 127 -13.23 14.20 -18.34
CA ALA A 127 -14.69 14.27 -18.39
C ALA A 127 -15.23 14.95 -19.66
N SER A 128 -14.49 15.91 -20.21
CA SER A 128 -14.89 16.62 -21.44
C SER A 128 -14.51 15.91 -22.74
N THR A 129 -13.52 15.02 -22.73
CA THR A 129 -12.91 14.48 -23.95
C THR A 129 -13.10 12.98 -24.11
N LEU A 130 -13.05 12.20 -23.02
CA LEU A 130 -13.06 10.75 -23.09
C LEU A 130 -14.43 10.24 -23.58
N GLN A 131 -14.42 9.48 -24.67
CA GLN A 131 -15.65 8.95 -25.29
C GLN A 131 -15.73 7.43 -25.17
N LYS A 132 -14.59 6.72 -25.23
CA LYS A 132 -14.62 5.25 -25.26
C LYS A 132 -13.34 4.58 -24.76
N ILE A 133 -13.53 3.42 -24.15
CA ILE A 133 -12.47 2.46 -23.80
C ILE A 133 -12.55 1.31 -24.82
N TYR A 134 -11.40 0.93 -25.38
CA TYR A 134 -11.30 -0.11 -26.41
C TYR A 134 -10.37 -1.25 -25.99
N GLY A 135 -10.51 -2.38 -26.68
CA GLY A 135 -9.53 -3.45 -26.70
C GLY A 135 -9.86 -4.63 -25.79
N PRO A 136 -9.14 -5.76 -25.92
CA PRO A 136 -9.38 -6.97 -25.14
C PRO A 136 -9.08 -6.81 -23.63
N ASP A 137 -8.32 -5.77 -23.26
CA ASP A 137 -7.96 -5.42 -21.89
C ASP A 137 -8.78 -4.21 -21.39
N ASP A 138 -9.89 -3.87 -22.06
CA ASP A 138 -10.79 -2.80 -21.64
C ASP A 138 -11.32 -2.92 -20.20
N PRO A 139 -11.56 -4.11 -19.59
CA PRO A 139 -12.10 -4.17 -18.23
C PRO A 139 -11.04 -3.79 -17.21
N LEU A 140 -9.77 -4.14 -17.46
CA LEU A 140 -8.63 -3.68 -16.66
C LEU A 140 -8.39 -2.18 -16.84
N CYS A 141 -8.55 -1.65 -18.05
CA CYS A 141 -8.44 -0.21 -18.30
C CYS A 141 -9.47 0.55 -17.44
N ALA A 142 -10.74 0.13 -17.51
CA ALA A 142 -11.81 0.71 -16.73
C ALA A 142 -11.61 0.51 -15.21
N GLY A 143 -11.23 -0.70 -14.79
CA GLY A 143 -11.14 -1.09 -13.37
C GLY A 143 -9.90 -0.60 -12.63
N LEU A 144 -8.80 -0.31 -13.33
CA LEU A 144 -7.54 0.12 -12.70
C LEU A 144 -7.31 1.63 -12.86
N GLN A 145 -7.28 2.12 -14.11
CA GLN A 145 -7.07 3.56 -14.38
C GLN A 145 -8.28 4.38 -13.91
N GLY A 146 -9.49 3.88 -14.17
CA GLY A 146 -10.72 4.50 -13.68
C GLY A 146 -10.77 4.58 -12.15
N PHE A 147 -10.24 3.58 -11.46
CA PHE A 147 -10.26 3.56 -9.99
C PHE A 147 -9.35 4.62 -9.36
N MET A 148 -8.19 4.90 -9.99
CA MET A 148 -7.36 6.04 -9.57
C MET A 148 -8.07 7.38 -9.81
N LEU A 149 -8.70 7.52 -10.99
CA LEU A 149 -9.40 8.75 -11.38
C LEU A 149 -10.63 9.04 -10.50
N ILE A 150 -11.43 8.03 -10.16
CA ILE A 150 -12.63 8.20 -9.32
C ILE A 150 -12.28 8.48 -7.85
N ASN A 151 -11.18 7.93 -7.33
CA ASN A 151 -10.69 8.31 -6.00
C ASN A 151 -10.22 9.77 -5.97
N ALA A 152 -9.58 10.26 -7.03
CA ALA A 152 -9.26 11.68 -7.16
C ALA A 152 -10.54 12.53 -7.20
N ALA A 153 -11.52 12.15 -8.02
CA ALA A 153 -12.81 12.84 -8.14
C ALA A 153 -13.54 12.92 -6.79
N GLU A 154 -13.62 11.80 -6.07
CA GLU A 154 -14.24 11.71 -4.75
C GLU A 154 -13.56 12.67 -3.76
N ILE A 155 -12.23 12.66 -3.66
CA ILE A 155 -11.50 13.58 -2.77
C ILE A 155 -11.81 15.04 -3.15
N MET A 156 -11.71 15.39 -4.44
CA MET A 156 -11.85 16.78 -4.88
C MET A 156 -13.29 17.31 -4.66
N ARG A 157 -14.31 16.49 -4.92
CA ARG A 157 -15.74 16.84 -4.73
C ARG A 157 -16.06 17.34 -3.32
N TYR A 158 -15.38 16.79 -2.32
CA TYR A 158 -15.66 17.09 -0.92
C TYR A 158 -14.60 17.96 -0.23
N THR A 159 -13.46 18.24 -0.88
CA THR A 159 -12.35 18.97 -0.24
C THR A 159 -11.93 20.25 -0.97
N TYR A 160 -12.44 20.51 -2.18
CA TYR A 160 -12.10 21.70 -2.97
C TYR A 160 -13.32 22.20 -3.73
N GLN A 161 -14.23 22.93 -3.06
CA GLN A 161 -15.54 23.34 -3.61
C GLN A 161 -15.53 24.76 -4.18
N ASP A 162 -16.38 25.01 -5.18
CA ASP A 162 -16.47 26.30 -5.88
C ASP A 162 -16.96 27.47 -5.01
N ASN A 163 -17.69 27.18 -3.94
CA ASN A 163 -18.07 28.14 -2.91
C ASN A 163 -16.89 28.65 -2.06
N GLN A 164 -15.74 27.96 -2.09
CA GLN A 164 -14.53 28.30 -1.34
C GLN A 164 -13.37 28.68 -2.27
N TYR A 165 -13.32 28.10 -3.47
CA TYR A 165 -12.19 28.24 -4.39
C TYR A 165 -12.67 28.52 -5.81
N VAL A 166 -12.04 29.46 -6.50
CA VAL A 166 -12.44 29.90 -7.85
C VAL A 166 -12.49 28.75 -8.88
N LYS A 167 -11.58 27.78 -8.77
CA LYS A 167 -11.53 26.59 -9.63
C LYS A 167 -12.07 25.33 -8.95
N GLY A 168 -12.73 25.51 -7.80
CA GLY A 168 -13.33 24.44 -7.02
C GLY A 168 -14.34 23.63 -7.81
N TRP A 169 -14.65 22.46 -7.28
CA TRP A 169 -15.66 21.55 -7.77
C TRP A 169 -17.04 22.21 -7.75
N SER A 170 -17.69 22.18 -8.91
CA SER A 170 -19.01 22.75 -9.15
C SER A 170 -20.07 21.68 -9.42
N GLU A 171 -21.34 22.08 -9.46
CA GLU A 171 -22.43 21.19 -9.89
C GLU A 171 -22.24 20.68 -11.34
N ALA A 172 -21.64 21.51 -12.22
CA ALA A 172 -21.33 21.10 -13.59
C ALA A 172 -20.24 20.01 -13.62
N ASP A 173 -19.26 20.07 -12.70
CA ASP A 173 -18.26 19.02 -12.54
C ASP A 173 -18.91 17.71 -12.09
N THR A 174 -19.84 17.76 -11.11
CA THR A 174 -20.64 16.60 -10.70
C THR A 174 -21.30 15.94 -11.91
N LYS A 175 -22.06 16.70 -12.69
CA LYS A 175 -22.80 16.16 -13.84
C LYS A 175 -21.88 15.57 -14.91
N SER A 176 -20.79 16.26 -15.25
CA SER A 176 -19.88 15.82 -16.31
C SER A 176 -19.02 14.62 -15.89
N ILE A 177 -18.50 14.60 -14.67
CA ILE A 177 -17.64 13.52 -14.16
C ILE A 177 -18.46 12.27 -13.83
N GLU A 178 -19.65 12.40 -13.20
CA GLU A 178 -20.57 11.27 -13.08
C GLU A 178 -20.98 10.73 -14.46
N GLY A 179 -21.23 11.63 -15.42
CA GLY A 179 -21.51 11.30 -16.81
C GLY A 179 -20.41 10.47 -17.47
N MET A 180 -19.14 10.84 -17.27
CA MET A 180 -18.00 10.06 -17.77
C MET A 180 -17.99 8.64 -17.18
N PHE A 181 -18.11 8.51 -15.86
CA PHE A 181 -18.11 7.19 -15.22
C PHE A 181 -19.31 6.33 -15.64
N ARG A 182 -20.51 6.91 -15.72
CA ARG A 182 -21.73 6.18 -16.10
C ARG A 182 -21.78 5.82 -17.59
N ASN A 183 -21.28 6.68 -18.47
CA ASN A 183 -21.46 6.49 -19.92
C ASN A 183 -20.25 5.86 -20.61
N VAL A 184 -19.05 5.95 -20.02
CA VAL A 184 -17.82 5.43 -20.63
C VAL A 184 -17.25 4.24 -19.87
N PHE A 185 -17.13 4.33 -18.55
CA PHE A 185 -16.52 3.26 -17.74
C PHE A 185 -17.51 2.15 -17.43
N LEU A 186 -18.69 2.48 -16.89
CA LEU A 186 -19.68 1.52 -16.43
C LEU A 186 -20.12 0.51 -17.51
N PRO A 187 -20.37 0.88 -18.78
CA PRO A 187 -20.78 -0.09 -19.80
C PRO A 187 -19.75 -1.21 -20.04
N VAL A 188 -18.45 -0.91 -19.94
CA VAL A 188 -17.38 -1.91 -20.05
C VAL A 188 -17.42 -2.86 -18.85
N LEU A 189 -17.54 -2.29 -17.65
CA LEU A 189 -17.60 -3.06 -16.40
C LEU A 189 -18.84 -3.96 -16.36
N THR A 190 -20.01 -3.43 -16.72
CA THR A 190 -21.27 -4.19 -16.81
C THR A 190 -21.16 -5.33 -17.81
N THR A 191 -20.55 -5.09 -18.97
CA THR A 191 -20.31 -6.11 -19.99
C THR A 191 -19.45 -7.26 -19.45
N PHE A 192 -18.40 -6.94 -18.68
CA PHE A 192 -17.58 -7.95 -18.01
C PHE A 192 -18.40 -8.75 -16.98
N VAL A 193 -19.13 -8.07 -16.09
CA VAL A 193 -19.93 -8.70 -15.03
C VAL A 193 -21.00 -9.65 -15.59
N GLN A 194 -21.59 -9.32 -16.75
CA GLN A 194 -22.62 -10.13 -17.39
C GLN A 194 -22.06 -11.29 -18.24
N ALA A 195 -20.77 -11.25 -18.57
CA ALA A 195 -20.14 -12.29 -19.37
C ALA A 195 -19.97 -13.59 -18.58
N LYS A 196 -19.87 -14.72 -19.30
CA LYS A 196 -19.35 -15.95 -18.68
C LYS A 196 -17.89 -15.73 -18.28
N PRO A 197 -17.42 -16.26 -17.13
CA PRO A 197 -16.04 -16.09 -16.69
C PRO A 197 -15.05 -16.44 -17.80
N TYR A 198 -14.12 -15.54 -18.09
CA TYR A 198 -13.17 -15.72 -19.20
C TYR A 198 -11.72 -15.29 -18.90
N ALA A 199 -11.48 -14.69 -17.72
CA ALA A 199 -10.20 -14.12 -17.31
C ALA A 199 -9.78 -14.58 -15.90
N ASN A 200 -8.52 -14.30 -15.53
CA ASN A 200 -8.02 -14.53 -14.16
C ASN A 200 -8.70 -13.58 -13.16
N GLY A 201 -8.73 -13.98 -11.89
CA GLY A 201 -9.57 -13.30 -10.90
C GLY A 201 -9.19 -11.86 -10.56
N ASN A 202 -7.92 -11.46 -10.77
CA ASN A 202 -7.56 -10.05 -10.62
C ASN A 202 -8.33 -9.13 -11.58
N TRP A 203 -8.79 -9.62 -12.74
CA TRP A 203 -9.64 -8.86 -13.66
C TRP A 203 -11.00 -8.58 -13.03
N GLY A 204 -11.68 -9.64 -12.57
CA GLY A 204 -12.98 -9.53 -11.91
C GLY A 204 -12.92 -8.68 -10.64
N GLY A 205 -11.87 -8.83 -9.82
CA GLY A 205 -11.65 -7.99 -8.64
C GLY A 205 -11.46 -6.52 -9.00
N SER A 206 -10.69 -6.22 -10.06
CA SER A 206 -10.49 -4.85 -10.56
C SER A 206 -11.78 -4.23 -11.11
N VAL A 207 -12.59 -5.03 -11.82
CA VAL A 207 -13.90 -4.61 -12.30
C VAL A 207 -14.82 -4.33 -11.12
N ASN A 208 -14.89 -5.24 -10.15
CA ASN A 208 -15.83 -5.15 -9.05
C ASN A 208 -15.52 -3.96 -8.11
N LYS A 209 -14.24 -3.68 -7.82
CA LYS A 209 -13.87 -2.50 -7.00
C LYS A 209 -14.31 -1.19 -7.66
N MET A 210 -14.23 -1.13 -8.99
CA MET A 210 -14.67 0.04 -9.75
C MET A 210 -16.19 0.15 -9.82
N VAL A 211 -16.92 -0.97 -10.00
CA VAL A 211 -18.38 -0.98 -9.94
C VAL A 211 -18.87 -0.46 -8.59
N MET A 212 -18.28 -0.94 -7.49
CA MET A 212 -18.59 -0.44 -6.15
C MET A 212 -18.28 1.06 -6.01
N ALA A 213 -17.13 1.50 -6.52
CA ALA A 213 -16.74 2.90 -6.45
C ALA A 213 -17.68 3.82 -7.22
N ILE A 214 -18.16 3.41 -8.41
CA ILE A 214 -19.19 4.15 -9.16
C ILE A 214 -20.51 4.15 -8.38
N GLY A 215 -20.86 3.03 -7.75
CA GLY A 215 -22.03 2.93 -6.88
C GLY A 215 -22.02 3.96 -5.76
N ILE A 216 -20.90 4.04 -5.03
CA ILE A 216 -20.71 5.03 -3.95
C ILE A 216 -20.71 6.45 -4.53
N PHE A 217 -19.81 6.75 -5.48
CA PHE A 217 -19.60 8.10 -6.02
C PHE A 217 -20.89 8.72 -6.60
N CYS A 218 -21.71 7.91 -7.27
CA CYS A 218 -22.96 8.34 -7.89
C CYS A 218 -24.20 8.13 -7.02
N ASN A 219 -24.05 7.76 -5.74
CA ASN A 219 -25.14 7.45 -4.81
C ASN A 219 -26.13 6.39 -5.36
N ASP A 220 -25.61 5.35 -6.01
CA ASP A 220 -26.35 4.29 -6.70
C ASP A 220 -26.32 3.00 -5.86
N GLU A 221 -27.30 2.88 -4.97
CA GLU A 221 -27.45 1.74 -4.06
C GLU A 221 -27.61 0.39 -4.78
N PRO A 222 -28.45 0.26 -5.84
CA PRO A 222 -28.51 -0.98 -6.61
C PRO A 222 -27.16 -1.41 -7.19
N LEU A 223 -26.37 -0.47 -7.71
CA LEU A 223 -25.04 -0.76 -8.26
C LEU A 223 -24.04 -1.18 -7.18
N TYR A 224 -24.08 -0.54 -6.00
CA TYR A 224 -23.31 -0.96 -4.85
C TYR A 224 -23.66 -2.39 -4.39
N ASN A 225 -24.96 -2.68 -4.27
CA ASN A 225 -25.43 -4.01 -3.87
C ASN A 225 -25.06 -5.08 -4.90
N GLN A 226 -25.04 -4.76 -6.20
CA GLN A 226 -24.52 -5.64 -7.23
C GLN A 226 -23.03 -5.97 -7.01
N ALA A 227 -22.22 -4.98 -6.60
CA ALA A 227 -20.80 -5.22 -6.33
C ALA A 227 -20.57 -6.09 -5.08
N VAL A 228 -21.38 -5.89 -4.04
CA VAL A 228 -21.39 -6.75 -2.85
C VAL A 228 -21.80 -8.18 -3.21
N ASP A 229 -22.86 -8.35 -4.00
CA ASP A 229 -23.28 -9.67 -4.47
C ASP A 229 -22.20 -10.34 -5.33
N PHE A 230 -21.55 -9.61 -6.23
CA PHE A 230 -20.44 -10.15 -7.01
C PHE A 230 -19.32 -10.67 -6.11
N PHE A 231 -18.95 -9.90 -5.08
CA PHE A 231 -17.88 -10.27 -4.16
C PHE A 231 -18.15 -11.60 -3.45
N TYR A 232 -19.39 -11.85 -3.01
CA TYR A 232 -19.75 -13.09 -2.32
C TYR A 232 -20.10 -14.26 -3.25
N ASN A 233 -20.86 -13.98 -4.32
CA ASN A 233 -21.68 -14.98 -5.00
C ASN A 233 -21.40 -15.10 -6.51
N SER A 234 -20.58 -14.23 -7.10
CA SER A 234 -20.29 -14.33 -8.53
C SER A 234 -19.59 -15.64 -8.86
N ARG A 235 -19.89 -16.17 -10.05
CA ARG A 235 -19.17 -17.32 -10.62
C ARG A 235 -17.83 -16.94 -11.22
N ASP A 236 -17.51 -15.65 -11.29
CA ASP A 236 -16.23 -15.17 -11.79
C ASP A 236 -15.09 -15.43 -10.79
N ASN A 237 -13.88 -15.63 -11.32
CA ASN A 237 -12.66 -15.83 -10.53
C ASN A 237 -12.35 -14.66 -9.57
N GLY A 238 -12.89 -13.46 -9.81
CA GLY A 238 -12.69 -12.27 -8.97
C GLY A 238 -13.59 -12.18 -7.74
N SER A 239 -14.55 -13.10 -7.57
CA SER A 239 -15.29 -13.23 -6.31
C SER A 239 -14.39 -13.81 -5.21
N LEU A 240 -14.65 -13.47 -3.95
CA LEU A 240 -13.81 -13.89 -2.83
C LEU A 240 -13.60 -15.41 -2.74
N PRO A 241 -14.64 -16.29 -2.79
CA PRO A 241 -14.43 -17.73 -2.69
C PRO A 241 -13.70 -18.33 -3.90
N ASN A 242 -13.80 -17.71 -5.08
CA ASN A 242 -13.12 -18.19 -6.29
C ASN A 242 -11.72 -17.60 -6.47
N TYR A 243 -11.38 -16.51 -5.76
CA TYR A 243 -10.03 -15.94 -5.78
C TYR A 243 -9.14 -16.48 -4.66
N ILE A 244 -9.67 -16.68 -3.46
CA ILE A 244 -8.91 -17.12 -2.29
C ILE A 244 -9.51 -18.39 -1.72
N ALA A 245 -8.71 -19.45 -1.70
CA ALA A 245 -9.00 -20.74 -1.08
C ALA A 245 -9.27 -20.65 0.42
N GLU A 246 -9.95 -21.65 0.98
CA GLU A 246 -10.01 -21.81 2.45
C GLU A 246 -8.63 -21.91 3.10
N THR A 247 -7.66 -22.48 2.37
CA THR A 247 -6.24 -22.58 2.77
C THR A 247 -5.49 -21.24 2.70
N GLY A 248 -6.10 -20.19 2.14
CA GLY A 248 -5.45 -18.91 1.85
C GLY A 248 -4.74 -18.88 0.48
N GLN A 249 -4.58 -20.01 -0.20
CA GLN A 249 -4.00 -20.02 -1.54
C GLN A 249 -4.79 -19.11 -2.49
N LEU A 250 -4.07 -18.35 -3.31
CA LEU A 250 -4.67 -17.46 -4.29
C LEU A 250 -4.85 -18.21 -5.62
N GLN A 251 -5.89 -17.88 -6.37
CA GLN A 251 -6.16 -18.46 -7.69
C GLN A 251 -4.96 -18.34 -8.62
N GLU A 252 -4.18 -17.26 -8.51
CA GLU A 252 -2.99 -17.01 -9.33
C GLU A 252 -1.67 -17.46 -8.71
N SER A 253 -1.67 -18.16 -7.58
CA SER A 253 -0.44 -18.61 -6.91
C SER A 253 0.46 -19.47 -7.81
N GLY A 254 -0.11 -20.20 -8.76
CA GLY A 254 0.66 -20.98 -9.74
C GLY A 254 1.25 -20.19 -10.90
N ARG A 255 0.88 -18.90 -11.04
CA ARG A 255 1.27 -18.03 -12.16
C ARG A 255 2.53 -17.23 -11.85
N ASP A 256 2.38 -16.22 -10.99
CA ASP A 256 3.45 -15.33 -10.54
C ASP A 256 2.96 -14.49 -9.34
N GLN A 257 3.91 -13.94 -8.59
CA GLN A 257 3.60 -13.24 -7.34
C GLN A 257 3.08 -11.82 -7.57
N ALA A 258 3.43 -11.21 -8.69
CA ALA A 258 2.98 -9.86 -9.05
C ALA A 258 1.46 -9.80 -9.26
N HIS A 259 0.87 -10.79 -9.93
CA HIS A 259 -0.57 -10.88 -10.13
C HIS A 259 -1.31 -11.31 -8.86
N CYS A 260 -0.71 -12.17 -8.04
CA CYS A 260 -1.21 -12.47 -6.70
C CYS A 260 -1.36 -11.20 -5.84
N MET A 261 -0.32 -10.35 -5.82
CA MET A 261 -0.35 -9.07 -5.10
C MET A 261 -1.40 -8.09 -5.66
N LEU A 262 -1.57 -8.04 -6.98
CA LEU A 262 -2.65 -7.28 -7.60
C LEU A 262 -4.02 -7.77 -7.09
N GLY A 263 -4.27 -9.09 -7.10
CA GLY A 263 -5.58 -9.61 -6.75
C GLY A 263 -5.93 -9.46 -5.27
N VAL A 264 -5.00 -9.69 -4.33
CA VAL A 264 -5.28 -9.38 -2.91
C VAL A 264 -5.46 -7.88 -2.69
N GLY A 265 -4.71 -7.05 -3.43
CA GLY A 265 -4.81 -5.59 -3.39
C GLY A 265 -6.20 -5.10 -3.79
N VAL A 266 -6.73 -5.56 -4.93
CA VAL A 266 -8.07 -5.14 -5.38
C VAL A 266 -9.19 -5.61 -4.46
N LEU A 267 -9.05 -6.78 -3.82
CA LEU A 267 -10.01 -7.24 -2.82
C LEU A 267 -9.96 -6.40 -1.54
N ALA A 268 -8.76 -6.02 -1.08
CA ALA A 268 -8.63 -5.14 0.08
C ALA A 268 -9.13 -3.72 -0.22
N GLU A 269 -8.85 -3.18 -1.40
CA GLU A 269 -9.37 -1.87 -1.82
C GLU A 269 -10.90 -1.85 -1.88
N LEU A 270 -11.53 -2.90 -2.42
CA LEU A 270 -12.98 -3.07 -2.41
C LEU A 270 -13.52 -3.16 -0.98
N ALA A 271 -12.91 -4.00 -0.14
CA ALA A 271 -13.35 -4.18 1.24
C ALA A 271 -13.18 -2.90 2.08
N GLU A 272 -12.15 -2.09 1.82
CA GLU A 272 -11.94 -0.80 2.47
C GLU A 272 -13.00 0.22 2.05
N CYS A 273 -13.37 0.29 0.76
CA CYS A 273 -14.50 1.12 0.31
C CYS A 273 -15.79 0.72 1.04
N ALA A 274 -16.12 -0.57 1.06
CA ALA A 274 -17.31 -1.07 1.77
C ALA A 274 -17.27 -0.80 3.28
N TRP A 275 -16.09 -0.95 3.91
CA TRP A 275 -15.89 -0.67 5.33
C TRP A 275 -16.24 0.78 5.69
N LYS A 276 -15.87 1.73 4.84
CA LYS A 276 -16.23 3.15 5.04
C LYS A 276 -17.72 3.42 4.91
N GLN A 277 -18.45 2.54 4.22
CA GLN A 277 -19.89 2.59 4.13
C GLN A 277 -20.59 1.82 5.26
N GLY A 278 -19.83 1.24 6.20
CA GLY A 278 -20.35 0.47 7.33
C GLY A 278 -20.46 -1.05 7.09
N ASP A 279 -20.06 -1.55 5.93
CA ASP A 279 -20.17 -2.97 5.57
C ASP A 279 -18.83 -3.71 5.73
N ASN A 280 -18.82 -4.78 6.53
CA ASN A 280 -17.59 -5.50 6.87
C ASN A 280 -17.28 -6.67 5.92
N LEU A 281 -16.86 -6.34 4.69
CA LEU A 281 -16.45 -7.37 3.72
C LEU A 281 -15.13 -8.07 4.09
N TYR A 282 -14.27 -7.44 4.91
CA TYR A 282 -13.07 -8.07 5.44
C TYR A 282 -13.37 -9.29 6.33
N ALA A 283 -14.53 -9.34 6.99
CA ALA A 283 -14.92 -10.48 7.82
C ALA A 283 -15.45 -11.69 7.03
N ALA A 284 -15.67 -11.53 5.73
CA ALA A 284 -16.26 -12.55 4.87
C ALA A 284 -15.48 -13.88 4.89
N LEU A 285 -16.22 -14.99 4.88
CA LEU A 285 -15.71 -16.36 4.74
C LEU A 285 -14.56 -16.69 5.71
N ASP A 286 -14.75 -16.32 6.98
CA ASP A 286 -13.77 -16.46 8.07
C ASP A 286 -12.47 -15.69 7.80
N ASN A 287 -12.61 -14.37 7.62
CA ASN A 287 -11.51 -13.44 7.30
C ASN A 287 -10.68 -13.90 6.09
N ARG A 288 -11.33 -14.33 5.01
CA ARG A 288 -10.66 -14.97 3.86
C ARG A 288 -9.60 -14.09 3.21
N ILE A 289 -9.82 -12.77 3.15
CA ILE A 289 -8.80 -11.83 2.65
C ILE A 289 -7.54 -11.90 3.53
N MET A 290 -7.68 -11.91 4.86
CA MET A 290 -6.55 -12.08 5.80
C MET A 290 -5.75 -13.35 5.50
N LYS A 291 -6.44 -14.49 5.30
CA LYS A 291 -5.80 -15.77 4.97
C LYS A 291 -5.00 -15.69 3.68
N GLY A 292 -5.53 -15.01 2.67
CA GLY A 292 -4.83 -14.73 1.41
C GLY A 292 -3.54 -13.92 1.58
N TYR A 293 -3.58 -12.87 2.41
CA TYR A 293 -2.40 -12.07 2.72
C TYR A 293 -1.35 -12.84 3.52
N GLU A 294 -1.75 -13.63 4.51
CA GLU A 294 -0.82 -14.45 5.29
C GLU A 294 -0.19 -15.55 4.43
N TYR A 295 -0.96 -16.20 3.57
CA TYR A 295 -0.47 -17.18 2.59
C TYR A 295 0.57 -16.54 1.66
N LEU A 296 0.18 -15.46 0.98
CA LEU A 296 1.05 -14.76 0.03
C LEU A 296 2.34 -14.27 0.69
N SER A 297 2.24 -13.73 1.90
CA SER A 297 3.40 -13.29 2.68
C SER A 297 4.30 -14.45 3.04
N LYS A 298 3.75 -15.58 3.50
CA LYS A 298 4.52 -16.79 3.83
C LYS A 298 5.29 -17.31 2.61
N VAL A 299 4.64 -17.40 1.44
CA VAL A 299 5.28 -17.77 0.16
C VAL A 299 6.43 -16.83 -0.18
N ASN A 300 6.18 -15.52 -0.21
CA ASN A 300 7.18 -14.54 -0.64
C ASN A 300 8.31 -14.30 0.37
N LEU A 301 8.13 -14.73 1.62
CA LEU A 301 9.21 -14.79 2.61
C LEU A 301 10.09 -16.04 2.47
N GLY A 302 9.77 -16.94 1.52
CA GLY A 302 10.59 -18.12 1.20
C GLY A 302 10.35 -19.32 2.11
N TYR A 303 9.22 -19.37 2.83
CA TYR A 303 8.84 -20.56 3.60
C TYR A 303 8.51 -21.71 2.64
N THR A 304 9.05 -22.89 2.92
CA THR A 304 8.90 -24.09 2.06
C THR A 304 7.70 -24.95 2.47
N ASP A 305 7.15 -24.74 3.66
CA ASP A 305 6.00 -25.44 4.23
C ASP A 305 4.68 -24.71 3.92
N VAL A 306 4.49 -24.29 2.67
CA VAL A 306 3.26 -23.65 2.21
C VAL A 306 2.50 -24.60 1.29
N PRO A 307 1.31 -25.08 1.68
CA PRO A 307 0.51 -25.96 0.83
C PRO A 307 0.20 -25.31 -0.52
N PHE A 308 0.27 -26.11 -1.58
CA PHE A 308 -0.17 -25.71 -2.91
C PHE A 308 -1.03 -26.84 -3.49
N GLU A 309 -2.22 -26.49 -3.94
CA GLU A 309 -3.14 -27.38 -4.61
C GLU A 309 -3.40 -26.89 -6.03
N VAL A 310 -3.56 -27.83 -6.97
CA VAL A 310 -3.94 -27.49 -8.34
C VAL A 310 -5.33 -26.87 -8.32
N TRP A 311 -5.39 -25.58 -8.62
CA TRP A 311 -6.62 -24.80 -8.56
C TRP A 311 -7.35 -24.85 -9.89
N LYS A 312 -8.58 -25.37 -9.93
CA LYS A 312 -9.43 -25.28 -11.12
C LYS A 312 -10.26 -24.00 -11.09
N ASP A 313 -9.88 -23.05 -11.93
CA ASP A 313 -10.55 -21.77 -12.05
C ASP A 313 -11.92 -21.87 -12.74
N ALA A 314 -12.73 -20.81 -12.62
CA ALA A 314 -14.09 -20.74 -13.16
C ALA A 314 -14.15 -20.74 -14.69
N THR A 315 -13.04 -20.42 -15.36
CA THR A 315 -12.96 -20.40 -16.83
C THR A 315 -12.62 -21.78 -17.42
N GLY A 316 -11.97 -22.64 -16.64
CA GLY A 316 -11.35 -23.88 -17.10
C GLY A 316 -10.10 -23.67 -17.95
N LYS A 317 -9.59 -22.44 -18.09
CA LYS A 317 -8.39 -22.10 -18.87
C LYS A 317 -7.14 -22.03 -18.01
N TYR A 318 -7.26 -21.49 -16.79
CA TYR A 318 -6.14 -21.23 -15.89
C TYR A 318 -6.16 -22.22 -14.73
N CYS A 319 -6.14 -23.51 -15.08
CA CYS A 319 -6.43 -24.60 -14.14
C CYS A 319 -5.37 -25.71 -14.07
N ASN A 320 -4.22 -25.52 -14.71
CA ASN A 320 -3.22 -26.57 -14.90
C ASN A 320 -1.86 -26.26 -14.26
N TRP A 321 -1.73 -25.18 -13.47
CA TRP A 321 -0.51 -24.91 -12.73
C TRP A 321 -0.30 -25.98 -11.66
N GLN A 322 0.77 -26.77 -11.83
CA GLN A 322 1.09 -27.89 -10.94
C GLN A 322 1.94 -27.48 -9.74
N ASN A 323 2.63 -26.34 -9.83
CA ASN A 323 3.55 -25.84 -8.82
C ASN A 323 3.32 -24.36 -8.57
N MET A 324 3.88 -23.86 -7.47
CA MET A 324 3.96 -22.43 -7.16
C MET A 324 4.67 -21.66 -8.29
N GLY A 325 4.13 -20.52 -8.69
CA GLY A 325 4.76 -19.65 -9.68
C GLY A 325 5.94 -18.89 -9.06
N GLU A 326 7.16 -19.15 -9.55
CA GLU A 326 8.38 -18.59 -8.96
C GLU A 326 8.71 -17.16 -9.43
N ALA A 327 8.06 -16.69 -10.49
CA ALA A 327 8.29 -15.36 -11.02
C ALA A 327 7.92 -14.27 -10.00
N GLU A 328 8.87 -13.34 -9.81
CA GLU A 328 8.78 -12.23 -8.85
C GLU A 328 8.69 -12.64 -7.36
N LEU A 329 9.08 -13.88 -6.99
CA LEU A 329 9.18 -14.28 -5.58
C LEU A 329 10.05 -13.34 -4.76
N GLY A 330 9.52 -12.93 -3.59
CA GLY A 330 10.22 -12.06 -2.65
C GLY A 330 10.34 -10.61 -3.08
N LYS A 331 9.78 -10.24 -4.23
CA LYS A 331 9.56 -8.85 -4.62
C LYS A 331 8.19 -8.43 -4.12
N PHE A 332 8.10 -7.26 -3.50
CA PHE A 332 6.88 -6.80 -2.85
C PHE A 332 6.38 -5.50 -3.48
N ARG A 333 5.06 -5.44 -3.71
CA ARG A 333 4.31 -4.22 -4.07
C ARG A 333 3.73 -3.57 -2.81
N ALA A 334 3.38 -2.29 -2.92
CA ALA A 334 2.77 -1.50 -1.84
C ALA A 334 1.27 -1.81 -1.65
N VAL A 335 0.93 -3.03 -1.24
CA VAL A 335 -0.45 -3.53 -1.09
C VAL A 335 -0.76 -4.13 0.27
N PHE A 336 0.20 -4.14 1.21
CA PHE A 336 0.09 -4.92 2.45
C PHE A 336 -0.49 -4.10 3.61
N GLU A 337 -0.20 -2.80 3.67
CA GLU A 337 -0.59 -1.95 4.79
C GLU A 337 -2.12 -1.86 4.96
N ILE A 338 -2.88 -1.79 3.86
CA ILE A 338 -4.34 -1.66 3.87
C ILE A 338 -5.02 -2.81 4.65
N ALA A 339 -4.66 -4.06 4.35
CA ALA A 339 -5.24 -5.22 5.01
C ALA A 339 -4.67 -5.41 6.43
N TYR A 340 -3.36 -5.23 6.60
CA TYR A 340 -2.72 -5.31 7.91
C TYR A 340 -3.36 -4.36 8.91
N ASN A 341 -3.60 -3.12 8.48
CA ASN A 341 -4.26 -2.12 9.28
C ASN A 341 -5.66 -2.56 9.74
N HIS A 342 -6.47 -3.11 8.83
CA HIS A 342 -7.80 -3.57 9.20
C HIS A 342 -7.73 -4.70 10.25
N TYR A 343 -6.95 -5.75 10.00
CA TYR A 343 -6.97 -6.93 10.88
C TYR A 343 -6.19 -6.74 12.18
N VAL A 344 -5.01 -6.12 12.12
CA VAL A 344 -4.15 -5.96 13.30
C VAL A 344 -4.57 -4.73 14.11
N GLU A 345 -4.59 -3.55 13.50
CA GLU A 345 -4.79 -2.31 14.25
C GLU A 345 -6.26 -2.08 14.62
N ARG A 346 -7.20 -2.26 13.68
CA ARG A 346 -8.63 -2.07 13.97
C ARG A 346 -9.24 -3.25 14.74
N ARG A 347 -8.77 -4.48 14.51
CA ARG A 347 -9.41 -5.70 15.06
C ARG A 347 -8.56 -6.50 16.05
N GLY A 348 -7.27 -6.22 16.23
CA GLY A 348 -6.41 -6.94 17.17
C GLY A 348 -6.11 -8.39 16.77
N ILE A 349 -6.27 -8.74 15.49
CA ILE A 349 -6.02 -10.09 14.96
C ILE A 349 -4.62 -10.13 14.36
N ALA A 350 -3.75 -11.02 14.84
CA ALA A 350 -2.37 -11.11 14.39
C ALA A 350 -2.26 -11.57 12.92
N MET A 351 -1.37 -10.91 12.18
CA MET A 351 -0.95 -11.29 10.83
C MET A 351 0.59 -11.41 10.79
N PRO A 352 1.18 -12.45 11.44
CA PRO A 352 2.62 -12.52 11.70
C PRO A 352 3.50 -12.56 10.45
N TYR A 353 3.05 -13.16 9.34
CA TYR A 353 3.85 -13.18 8.11
C TYR A 353 3.76 -11.84 7.38
N THR A 354 2.57 -11.26 7.31
CA THR A 354 2.36 -9.94 6.71
C THR A 354 3.09 -8.84 7.50
N GLU A 355 3.16 -8.97 8.84
CA GLU A 355 3.99 -8.10 9.68
C GLU A 355 5.45 -8.14 9.24
N LYS A 356 6.02 -9.34 9.03
CA LYS A 356 7.41 -9.50 8.54
C LYS A 356 7.61 -8.88 7.17
N VAL A 357 6.63 -8.96 6.28
CA VAL A 357 6.67 -8.28 4.98
C VAL A 357 6.71 -6.77 5.17
N LEU A 358 5.80 -6.20 5.97
CA LEU A 358 5.77 -4.76 6.23
C LEU A 358 7.04 -4.26 6.91
N LYS A 359 7.65 -5.05 7.81
CA LYS A 359 8.98 -4.79 8.39
C LYS A 359 10.12 -4.80 7.36
N ARG A 360 9.90 -5.30 6.14
CA ARG A 360 10.88 -5.26 5.06
C ARG A 360 10.64 -4.11 4.09
N ILE A 361 9.38 -3.75 3.85
CA ILE A 361 9.00 -2.86 2.74
C ILE A 361 8.56 -1.47 3.20
N ARG A 362 8.31 -1.26 4.50
CA ARG A 362 8.04 0.08 5.04
C ARG A 362 9.27 0.99 4.92
N PRO A 363 9.08 2.29 4.67
CA PRO A 363 7.83 2.90 4.22
C PRO A 363 7.48 2.47 2.78
N GLU A 364 6.23 2.05 2.55
CA GLU A 364 5.76 1.67 1.21
C GLU A 364 5.78 2.88 0.25
N GLY A 365 6.21 2.63 -0.99
CA GLY A 365 6.36 3.65 -2.04
C GLY A 365 5.28 3.61 -3.10
N ILE A 366 5.62 4.11 -4.29
CA ILE A 366 4.72 4.21 -5.45
C ILE A 366 4.07 2.85 -5.81
N GLY A 367 2.82 2.89 -6.23
CA GLY A 367 2.12 1.73 -6.79
C GLY A 367 2.72 1.28 -8.12
N TRP A 368 2.42 0.05 -8.53
CA TRP A 368 2.80 -0.41 -9.86
C TRP A 368 1.75 0.07 -10.86
N THR A 369 2.14 0.96 -11.79
CA THR A 369 1.22 1.58 -12.76
C THR A 369 -0.06 2.10 -12.08
N CYS A 370 -1.25 1.61 -12.44
CA CYS A 370 -2.52 1.86 -11.76
C CYS A 370 -3.08 0.58 -11.11
N ASP A 371 -2.27 -0.48 -10.97
CA ASP A 371 -2.70 -1.75 -10.37
C ASP A 371 -3.16 -1.55 -8.91
N ASN A 372 -2.50 -0.63 -8.19
CA ASN A 372 -2.77 -0.29 -6.80
C ASN A 372 -2.39 1.20 -6.51
N PRO A 373 -2.96 1.86 -5.49
CA PRO A 373 -2.73 3.28 -5.21
C PRO A 373 -1.32 3.59 -4.69
N GLY A 374 -0.59 2.58 -4.20
CA GLY A 374 0.70 2.75 -3.54
C GLY A 374 0.60 3.46 -2.18
N PHE A 375 1.77 3.77 -1.61
CA PHE A 375 1.93 4.58 -0.41
C PHE A 375 1.13 4.09 0.80
N GLY A 376 0.88 2.79 0.92
CA GLY A 376 -0.02 2.25 1.95
C GLY A 376 0.38 2.70 3.36
N THR A 377 1.68 2.71 3.67
CA THR A 377 2.21 3.22 4.95
C THR A 377 1.84 4.68 5.26
N LEU A 378 1.62 5.54 4.27
CA LEU A 378 1.02 6.86 4.47
C LEU A 378 -0.50 6.76 4.58
N LEU A 379 -1.12 6.07 3.63
CA LEU A 379 -2.55 6.09 3.39
C LEU A 379 -3.36 5.33 4.45
N PHE A 380 -2.83 4.27 5.04
CA PHE A 380 -3.60 3.32 5.86
C PHE A 380 -3.01 3.05 7.24
N TYR A 381 -1.76 3.43 7.52
CA TYR A 381 -1.12 3.16 8.82
C TYR A 381 -1.90 3.75 10.01
N LEU A 382 -2.28 2.89 10.97
CA LEU A 382 -2.86 3.26 12.28
C LEU A 382 -2.00 2.80 13.47
N GLY A 383 -0.84 2.19 13.21
CA GLY A 383 0.04 1.69 14.25
C GLY A 383 0.67 2.79 15.10
N LYS A 384 1.42 2.37 16.13
CA LYS A 384 2.13 3.30 17.01
C LYS A 384 3.28 3.98 16.29
N ASN A 385 3.22 5.32 16.19
CA ASN A 385 4.29 6.15 15.66
C ASN A 385 5.65 5.78 16.26
N GLU A 386 6.64 5.66 15.39
CA GLU A 386 8.03 5.56 15.77
C GLU A 386 8.56 6.94 16.17
N PRO A 387 9.52 7.02 17.12
CA PRO A 387 10.14 8.27 17.49
C PRO A 387 10.74 8.97 16.25
N VAL A 388 10.43 10.25 16.08
CA VAL A 388 11.04 11.08 15.04
C VAL A 388 12.51 11.31 15.43
N PRO A 389 13.49 10.98 14.58
CA PRO A 389 14.87 11.35 14.86
C PRO A 389 14.99 12.86 15.03
N LEU A 390 15.69 13.28 16.07
CA LEU A 390 16.11 14.67 16.20
C LEU A 390 17.10 15.02 15.08
N GLU A 391 17.19 16.30 14.70
CA GLU A 391 18.13 16.74 13.67
C GLU A 391 19.56 16.37 14.09
N GLY A 392 20.33 15.76 13.17
CA GLY A 392 21.65 15.24 13.49
C GLY A 392 21.67 13.98 14.37
N GLN A 393 20.52 13.37 14.70
CA GLN A 393 20.48 12.08 15.37
C GLN A 393 20.57 10.93 14.35
N ILE A 394 21.48 9.97 14.57
CA ILE A 394 21.42 8.66 13.92
C ILE A 394 20.17 7.94 14.45
N SER A 395 19.27 7.48 13.57
CA SER A 395 18.10 6.68 13.95
C SER A 395 17.78 5.64 12.89
N GLU A 396 18.60 4.60 12.83
CA GLU A 396 18.45 3.48 11.91
C GLU A 396 17.64 2.38 12.60
N GLN A 397 16.41 2.14 12.16
CA GLN A 397 15.53 1.08 12.65
C GLN A 397 15.59 -0.16 11.74
N LEU A 398 16.69 -0.89 11.82
CA LEU A 398 17.00 -2.04 10.95
C LEU A 398 16.01 -3.21 11.09
N LYS A 399 15.28 -3.29 12.21
CA LYS A 399 14.16 -4.24 12.39
C LYS A 399 12.93 -3.96 11.51
N TYR A 400 12.79 -2.73 10.98
CA TYR A 400 11.59 -2.26 10.28
C TYR A 400 11.84 -1.85 8.83
N GLY A 401 13.09 -1.75 8.41
CA GLY A 401 13.44 -1.43 7.03
C GLY A 401 14.94 -1.20 6.84
N TRP A 402 15.40 -1.46 5.62
CA TRP A 402 16.81 -1.41 5.24
C TRP A 402 17.07 -0.23 4.28
N LYS A 403 16.21 0.79 4.32
CA LYS A 403 16.19 1.86 3.32
C LYS A 403 17.53 2.61 3.28
N GLY A 404 18.16 2.58 2.11
CA GLY A 404 19.45 3.21 1.85
C GLY A 404 20.66 2.40 2.31
N TRP A 405 20.46 1.25 2.95
CA TRP A 405 21.52 0.29 3.22
C TRP A 405 21.84 -0.51 1.96
N GLN A 406 23.12 -0.61 1.66
CA GLN A 406 23.69 -1.41 0.59
C GLN A 406 24.30 -2.65 1.23
N ILE A 407 23.94 -3.82 0.74
CA ILE A 407 24.50 -5.10 1.19
C ILE A 407 25.50 -5.56 0.11
N ALA A 408 26.59 -6.20 0.52
CA ALA A 408 27.52 -6.82 -0.43
C ALA A 408 26.78 -7.81 -1.35
N ALA A 409 27.07 -7.75 -2.65
CA ALA A 409 26.53 -8.72 -3.61
C ALA A 409 27.08 -10.12 -3.30
N PRO A 410 26.26 -11.18 -3.41
CA PRO A 410 26.76 -12.55 -3.27
C PRO A 410 27.71 -12.91 -4.42
N ASP A 411 28.74 -13.70 -4.11
CA ASP A 411 29.69 -14.24 -5.08
C ASP A 411 29.29 -15.66 -5.50
N LEU A 412 29.65 -16.07 -6.72
CA LEU A 412 29.39 -17.45 -7.18
C LEU A 412 30.53 -18.37 -6.73
N GLU A 413 30.24 -19.33 -5.86
CA GLU A 413 31.24 -20.20 -5.21
C GLU A 413 30.87 -21.69 -5.29
N PRO A 414 31.88 -22.58 -5.40
CA PRO A 414 31.64 -24.02 -5.34
C PRO A 414 31.35 -24.44 -3.90
N VAL A 415 30.17 -25.02 -3.67
CA VAL A 415 29.73 -25.59 -2.38
C VAL A 415 29.34 -27.05 -2.59
N GLY A 416 30.19 -27.96 -2.10
CA GLY A 416 30.06 -29.38 -2.43
C GLY A 416 30.29 -29.62 -3.93
N ASN A 417 29.29 -30.16 -4.62
CA ASN A 417 29.34 -30.44 -6.07
C ASN A 417 28.59 -29.41 -6.93
N GLU A 418 28.12 -28.30 -6.35
CA GLU A 418 27.36 -27.25 -7.03
C GLU A 418 28.07 -25.90 -6.96
N PHE A 419 27.80 -25.00 -7.92
CA PHE A 419 28.17 -23.59 -7.84
C PHE A 419 26.97 -22.78 -7.38
N LEU A 420 27.06 -22.18 -6.19
CA LEU A 420 25.98 -21.43 -5.56
C LEU A 420 26.36 -19.96 -5.42
N LEU A 421 25.36 -19.07 -5.45
CA LEU A 421 25.56 -17.68 -5.01
C LEU A 421 25.63 -17.69 -3.48
N VAL A 422 26.81 -17.38 -2.93
CA VAL A 422 27.11 -17.37 -1.50
C VAL A 422 27.54 -15.96 -1.11
N ASN A 423 26.99 -15.43 -0.02
CA ASN A 423 27.55 -14.24 0.61
C ASN A 423 28.51 -14.73 1.69
N LYS A 424 29.82 -14.50 1.51
CA LYS A 424 30.84 -15.01 2.44
C LYS A 424 30.64 -14.50 3.87
N GLY A 425 29.96 -13.36 4.05
CA GLY A 425 29.57 -12.85 5.36
C GLY A 425 28.41 -11.85 5.30
N ILE A 426 28.05 -11.29 6.46
CA ILE A 426 27.01 -10.26 6.55
C ILE A 426 27.69 -8.89 6.65
N SER A 427 27.78 -8.19 5.52
CA SER A 427 28.34 -6.85 5.43
C SER A 427 27.40 -5.89 4.71
N MET A 428 27.22 -4.70 5.28
CA MET A 428 26.33 -3.68 4.76
C MET A 428 26.77 -2.27 5.16
N GLN A 429 26.39 -1.27 4.36
CA GLN A 429 26.72 0.12 4.60
C GLN A 429 25.57 1.06 4.26
N LYS A 430 25.48 2.19 4.96
CA LYS A 430 24.63 3.32 4.58
C LYS A 430 25.45 4.59 4.57
N ASN A 431 25.34 5.33 3.48
CA ASN A 431 26.11 6.54 3.24
C ASN A 431 25.27 7.81 3.48
N ARG A 432 25.96 8.94 3.69
CA ARG A 432 25.37 10.29 3.76
C ARG A 432 24.38 10.49 4.92
N ILE A 433 24.64 9.86 6.06
CA ILE A 433 23.89 10.11 7.29
C ILE A 433 24.37 11.44 7.88
N HIS A 434 23.46 12.37 8.13
CA HIS A 434 23.75 13.60 8.88
C HIS A 434 23.79 13.26 10.37
N TYR A 435 24.90 13.58 11.03
CA TYR A 435 25.15 13.24 12.43
C TYR A 435 25.77 14.43 13.16
N ASN A 436 25.17 14.83 14.28
CA ASN A 436 25.67 15.81 15.23
C ASN A 436 26.21 15.08 16.48
N PRO A 437 27.49 14.69 16.51
CA PRO A 437 28.09 13.99 17.64
C PRO A 437 28.27 14.88 18.88
N SER A 438 28.09 16.20 18.77
CA SER A 438 28.15 17.10 19.95
C SER A 438 26.89 17.02 20.79
N GLU A 439 25.74 16.81 20.14
CA GLU A 439 24.43 16.66 20.79
C GLU A 439 24.11 15.20 21.11
N PHE A 440 24.55 14.27 20.25
CA PHE A 440 24.31 12.84 20.41
C PHE A 440 25.63 12.04 20.46
N PRO A 441 26.44 12.19 21.53
CA PRO A 441 27.79 11.63 21.59
C PRO A 441 27.86 10.13 21.83
N TYR A 442 26.72 9.43 21.98
CA TYR A 442 26.69 7.99 22.24
C TYR A 442 25.98 7.26 21.12
N ILE A 443 26.61 6.26 20.52
CA ILE A 443 26.00 5.40 19.50
C ILE A 443 25.55 4.10 20.18
N LYS A 444 24.23 3.90 20.25
CA LYS A 444 23.56 2.72 20.77
C LYS A 444 23.21 1.76 19.65
N VAL A 445 23.67 0.52 19.74
CA VAL A 445 23.29 -0.57 18.82
C VAL A 445 22.57 -1.64 19.61
N THR A 446 21.35 -1.98 19.19
CA THR A 446 20.54 -3.04 19.80
C THR A 446 20.41 -4.21 18.84
N PHE A 447 20.61 -5.44 19.34
CA PHE A 447 20.42 -6.67 18.59
C PHE A 447 19.15 -7.39 19.05
N SER A 448 18.33 -7.84 18.09
CA SER A 448 17.24 -8.79 18.34
C SER A 448 17.76 -10.23 18.43
N HIS A 449 18.83 -10.52 17.71
CA HIS A 449 19.57 -11.79 17.78
C HIS A 449 21.04 -11.54 17.48
N LYS A 450 21.91 -11.80 18.46
CA LYS A 450 23.36 -11.73 18.27
C LYS A 450 23.93 -13.17 18.32
N PRO A 451 24.69 -13.61 17.30
CA PRO A 451 25.38 -14.89 17.36
C PRO A 451 26.38 -14.95 18.51
N GLU A 452 26.67 -16.15 19.02
CA GLU A 452 27.68 -16.38 20.07
C GLU A 452 29.10 -16.01 19.61
N GLU A 453 29.42 -16.31 18.35
CA GLU A 453 30.68 -15.91 17.71
C GLU A 453 30.39 -14.92 16.58
N VAL A 454 30.84 -13.68 16.76
CA VAL A 454 30.73 -12.62 15.75
C VAL A 454 32.05 -11.88 15.67
N LYS A 455 32.40 -11.44 14.45
CA LYS A 455 33.61 -10.64 14.23
C LYS A 455 33.58 -9.40 15.11
N ASP A 456 34.58 -9.22 15.99
CA ASP A 456 34.75 -8.00 16.76
C ASP A 456 35.08 -6.81 15.83
N GLY A 457 34.70 -5.60 16.24
CA GLY A 457 34.81 -4.43 15.36
C GLY A 457 33.75 -4.38 14.27
N TRP A 458 32.59 -5.02 14.48
CA TRP A 458 31.52 -5.13 13.49
C TRP A 458 30.87 -3.79 13.15
N LEU A 459 30.94 -2.78 14.03
CA LEU A 459 30.49 -1.43 13.72
C LEU A 459 31.68 -0.57 13.32
N ARG A 460 31.56 0.07 12.16
CA ARG A 460 32.47 1.13 11.74
C ARG A 460 31.71 2.38 11.32
N LEU A 461 32.32 3.52 11.57
CA LEU A 461 31.88 4.82 11.10
C LEU A 461 32.95 5.40 10.19
N SER A 462 32.54 5.95 9.04
CA SER A 462 33.43 6.68 8.14
C SER A 462 32.96 8.12 7.93
N TYR A 463 33.90 9.05 7.80
CA TYR A 463 33.64 10.46 7.52
C TYR A 463 34.84 11.08 6.80
N SER A 464 34.64 12.21 6.12
CA SER A 464 35.73 12.91 5.42
C SER A 464 36.42 13.94 6.32
N VAL A 465 37.76 13.89 6.35
CA VAL A 465 38.63 14.91 6.92
C VAL A 465 39.49 15.46 5.79
N GLN A 466 39.37 16.75 5.47
CA GLN A 466 40.11 17.40 4.37
C GLN A 466 40.05 16.59 3.04
N SER A 467 38.87 16.10 2.69
CA SER A 467 38.61 15.28 1.49
C SER A 467 39.21 13.87 1.49
N ALA A 468 39.81 13.40 2.58
CA ALA A 468 40.22 12.00 2.77
C ALA A 468 39.23 11.27 3.69
N PRO A 469 38.81 10.02 3.37
CA PRO A 469 37.97 9.23 4.26
C PRO A 469 38.79 8.71 5.46
N GLU A 470 38.26 8.92 6.66
CA GLU A 470 38.71 8.26 7.88
C GLU A 470 37.70 7.20 8.30
N PHE A 471 38.17 6.19 9.04
CA PHE A 471 37.37 5.08 9.53
C PHE A 471 37.65 4.86 11.00
N TRP A 472 36.58 4.73 11.79
CA TRP A 472 36.65 4.28 13.16
C TRP A 472 35.97 2.94 13.32
N THR A 473 36.65 2.04 14.01
CA THR A 473 36.15 0.72 14.34
C THR A 473 35.81 0.70 15.82
N PHE A 474 34.60 0.29 16.12
CA PHE A 474 34.10 0.16 17.49
C PHE A 474 34.21 -1.30 17.91
N TYR A 475 35.12 -1.59 18.82
CA TYR A 475 35.29 -2.92 19.39
C TYR A 475 34.40 -3.09 20.61
N GLU A 476 33.87 -4.28 20.83
CA GLU A 476 32.92 -4.53 21.93
C GLU A 476 33.51 -4.21 23.31
N LYS A 477 34.80 -4.50 23.50
CA LYS A 477 35.55 -4.18 24.72
C LYS A 477 35.60 -2.67 25.04
N ASP A 478 35.42 -1.82 24.03
CA ASP A 478 35.47 -0.37 24.14
C ASP A 478 34.06 0.24 24.31
N ALA A 479 33.02 -0.61 24.40
CA ALA A 479 31.67 -0.17 24.73
C ALA A 479 31.65 0.41 26.15
N VAL A 480 31.10 1.63 26.27
CA VAL A 480 30.98 2.33 27.55
C VAL A 480 29.83 1.79 28.42
N LYS A 481 28.91 1.03 27.82
CA LYS A 481 27.81 0.34 28.50
C LYS A 481 27.32 -0.82 27.63
N VAL A 482 27.02 -1.95 28.26
CA VAL A 482 26.44 -3.14 27.62
C VAL A 482 25.28 -3.64 28.47
N ASP A 483 24.07 -3.62 27.91
CA ASP A 483 22.83 -4.06 28.56
C ASP A 483 22.20 -5.18 27.72
N GLY A 484 22.50 -6.43 28.08
CA GLY A 484 22.06 -7.60 27.32
C GLY A 484 22.56 -7.54 25.88
N ASN A 485 21.64 -7.46 24.93
CA ASN A 485 21.95 -7.35 23.49
C ASN A 485 22.13 -5.90 23.00
N THR A 486 22.36 -4.94 23.90
CA THR A 486 22.53 -3.52 23.55
C THR A 486 23.91 -3.02 23.93
N TYR A 487 24.61 -2.40 22.97
CA TYR A 487 25.96 -1.87 23.11
C TYR A 487 25.94 -0.36 22.92
N TRP A 488 26.68 0.35 23.76
CA TRP A 488 26.82 1.81 23.70
C TRP A 488 28.28 2.18 23.48
N PHE A 489 28.54 3.02 22.48
CA PHE A 489 29.88 3.52 22.16
C PHE A 489 29.92 5.04 22.29
N ALA A 490 30.94 5.58 22.94
CA ALA A 490 31.12 7.03 23.05
C ALA A 490 31.98 7.58 21.90
N VAL A 491 31.56 8.70 21.31
CA VAL A 491 32.33 9.43 20.28
C VAL A 491 32.69 10.85 20.68
N LYS A 492 32.27 11.33 21.88
CA LYS A 492 32.53 12.70 22.36
C LYS A 492 34.01 13.13 22.28
N ASP A 493 34.91 12.24 22.69
CA ASP A 493 36.34 12.52 22.81
C ASP A 493 37.14 12.00 21.61
N ALA A 494 36.45 11.43 20.63
CA ALA A 494 37.10 10.75 19.54
C ALA A 494 37.70 11.77 18.55
N ARG A 495 38.91 11.46 18.07
CA ARG A 495 39.76 12.35 17.27
C ARG A 495 40.16 11.70 15.96
N SER A 496 40.17 12.50 14.91
CA SER A 496 40.71 12.08 13.62
C SER A 496 42.21 11.78 13.72
N ASN A 497 42.77 11.14 12.69
CA ASN A 497 44.21 10.84 12.63
C ASN A 497 45.09 12.10 12.72
N ASN A 498 44.58 13.25 12.26
CA ASN A 498 45.25 14.55 12.38
C ASN A 498 44.92 15.33 13.68
N GLY A 499 44.25 14.69 14.65
CA GLY A 499 43.96 15.26 15.97
C GLY A 499 42.71 16.14 16.07
N THR A 500 41.95 16.31 14.98
CA THR A 500 40.71 17.09 14.94
C THR A 500 39.62 16.38 15.75
N LEU A 501 38.95 17.12 16.63
CA LEU A 501 37.81 16.58 17.38
C LEU A 501 36.62 16.32 16.46
N PHE A 502 36.15 15.08 16.46
CA PHE A 502 34.94 14.70 15.72
C PHE A 502 33.68 15.25 16.39
N GLY A 503 33.60 15.12 17.71
CA GLY A 503 32.43 15.42 18.56
C GLY A 503 32.04 16.90 18.68
N THR A 504 32.52 17.79 17.81
CA THR A 504 32.32 19.25 17.96
C THR A 504 31.53 19.90 16.84
N ARG A 505 31.20 19.17 15.78
CA ARG A 505 30.52 19.71 14.59
C ARG A 505 29.69 18.63 13.91
N ASP A 506 28.68 19.06 13.17
CA ASP A 506 27.91 18.23 12.25
C ASP A 506 28.80 17.56 11.21
N ARG A 507 28.46 16.30 10.91
CA ARG A 507 29.17 15.46 9.97
C ARG A 507 28.19 14.76 9.04
N HIS A 508 28.62 14.58 7.80
CA HIS A 508 28.08 13.51 6.96
C HIS A 508 28.95 12.28 7.17
N ILE A 509 28.31 11.21 7.63
CA ILE A 509 28.97 9.94 7.92
C ILE A 509 28.44 8.83 7.01
N SER A 510 29.20 7.73 6.98
CA SER A 510 28.74 6.43 6.57
C SER A 510 28.80 5.47 7.75
N LEU A 511 27.75 4.69 7.96
CA LEU A 511 27.78 3.56 8.88
C LEU A 511 28.06 2.29 8.09
N LEU A 512 28.97 1.47 8.61
CA LEU A 512 29.33 0.18 8.03
C LEU A 512 29.17 -0.88 9.11
N LEU A 513 28.47 -1.95 8.76
CA LEU A 513 28.31 -3.14 9.57
C LEU A 513 28.99 -4.30 8.86
N ASP A 514 29.87 -5.02 9.55
CA ASP A 514 30.60 -6.17 9.01
C ASP A 514 30.76 -7.23 10.09
N PHE A 515 29.90 -8.23 10.05
CA PHE A 515 29.83 -9.27 11.06
C PHE A 515 30.72 -10.49 10.74
N GLY A 516 31.47 -10.44 9.63
CA GLY A 516 32.24 -11.57 9.12
C GLY A 516 31.37 -12.73 8.62
N ASP A 517 31.97 -13.91 8.58
CA ASP A 517 31.42 -15.10 7.92
C ASP A 517 30.42 -15.85 8.81
N ILE A 518 29.31 -15.18 9.14
CA ILE A 518 28.24 -15.72 9.98
C ILE A 518 26.96 -15.99 9.18
N LYS A 519 26.15 -16.95 9.66
CA LYS A 519 24.92 -17.37 9.00
C LYS A 519 23.75 -16.41 9.17
N ALA A 520 23.63 -15.76 10.34
CA ALA A 520 22.52 -14.86 10.64
C ALA A 520 22.87 -13.90 11.78
N VAL A 521 22.49 -12.63 11.66
CA VAL A 521 22.53 -11.63 12.73
C VAL A 521 21.26 -10.78 12.65
N GLY A 522 20.71 -10.43 13.81
CA GLY A 522 19.56 -9.56 13.94
C GLY A 522 19.96 -8.24 14.59
N VAL A 523 20.30 -7.24 13.79
CA VAL A 523 20.45 -5.85 14.27
C VAL A 523 19.06 -5.22 14.31
N GLU A 524 18.64 -4.78 15.49
CA GLU A 524 17.36 -4.14 15.69
C GLU A 524 17.42 -2.66 15.32
N SER A 525 18.39 -1.93 15.88
CA SER A 525 18.52 -0.50 15.64
C SER A 525 19.93 0.01 15.90
N ILE A 526 20.29 1.12 15.24
CA ILE A 526 21.45 1.95 15.56
C ILE A 526 20.92 3.37 15.81
N VAL A 527 21.03 3.86 17.04
CA VAL A 527 20.51 5.17 17.44
C VAL A 527 21.60 5.94 18.15
N SER A 528 21.80 7.21 17.82
CA SER A 528 22.68 8.07 18.63
C SER A 528 21.88 8.79 19.72
N GLU A 529 22.43 8.90 20.91
CA GLU A 529 21.75 9.39 22.12
C GLU A 529 22.56 10.49 22.79
N SER A 530 21.87 11.41 23.46
CA SER A 530 22.50 12.54 24.18
C SER A 530 23.11 12.14 25.53
N HIS A 531 22.70 10.99 26.06
CA HIS A 531 23.09 10.46 27.37
C HIS A 531 23.19 8.93 27.33
N LEU A 532 23.84 8.34 28.34
CA LEU A 532 24.02 6.89 28.52
C LEU A 532 22.83 6.17 29.16
#